data_AF-A0A9N9EVE0-F1
#
_entry.id   AF-A0A9N9EVE0-F1
#
_cell.length_a   1.000
_cell.length_b   1.000
_cell.length_c   1.000
_cell.angle_alpha   90.00
_cell.angle_beta   90.00
_cell.angle_gamma   90.00
#
_symmetry.space_group_name_H-M   'P 1'
#
loop_
_entity.id
_entity.type
_entity.pdbx_description
1 polymer ?
#
loop_
_entity_poly.entity_id
_entity_poly.type
_entity_poly.pdbx_seq_one_letter_code
_entity_poly.pdbx_strand_id
1 'polypeptide(L)'
;MSRYFIQRLLMHYGSYDQQLIELKIKYNVRTADIGRVRAFQKSIGCPWASNLPLEVFTYILSEGYAKYSEQDIAAKGNDMELFHFLSAGPLVINLASAKLKSNLKQIEDLIRNKHFYPFPPRPKTDNWICPNVDMVTSRLKELIDLGFKLTVLVMSDAYHIFESRLEIIGDTLTESFGNVCNESSTTIASNCLGEVIKPEKNLKKQDVLHFLYSKIDQNNKEEVIMKILDMHKVGLHGLEDPIKYRFLTLSPIFYRWVIEIFGPCAEITRKCFDDILESRICADLYLQQNPGQDIPGDMTDSAFKAIRSLYRDYCKENVPFRISHLQYLTRSRAIDIIRPFFEIALPNIFHLYKNDGLNQPNNDLKFNYKNAVDASEWIKKLEDLNEIP
;
A
#
# COMPACT_ATOMS: atom_id res chain seq x y z
N MET A 1 23.44 3.24 -26.43
CA MET A 1 22.01 3.63 -26.35
C MET A 1 21.16 2.69 -27.19
N SER A 2 20.11 2.07 -26.65
CA SER A 2 19.20 1.18 -27.39
C SER A 2 18.04 1.95 -28.04
N ARG A 3 17.45 1.41 -29.11
CA ARG A 3 16.29 2.04 -29.76
C ARG A 3 15.07 2.11 -28.82
N TYR A 4 14.86 1.05 -28.04
CA TYR A 4 13.81 0.99 -27.02
C TYR A 4 13.95 2.07 -25.94
N PHE A 5 15.18 2.36 -25.49
CA PHE A 5 15.40 3.44 -24.53
C PHE A 5 14.93 4.80 -25.08
N ILE A 6 15.24 5.09 -26.36
CA ILE A 6 14.83 6.33 -27.01
C ILE A 6 13.30 6.41 -27.16
N GLN A 7 12.65 5.30 -27.54
CA GLN A 7 11.18 5.20 -27.58
C GLN A 7 10.57 5.50 -26.19
N ARG A 8 11.14 4.93 -25.12
CA ARG A 8 10.66 5.17 -23.75
C ARG A 8 10.93 6.59 -23.27
N LEU A 9 12.06 7.17 -23.63
CA LEU A 9 12.38 8.56 -23.34
C LEU A 9 11.37 9.50 -24.01
N LEU A 10 11.06 9.28 -25.29
CA LEU A 10 10.09 10.08 -26.05
C LEU A 10 8.67 9.95 -25.49
N MET A 11 8.28 8.77 -25.01
CA MET A 11 6.97 8.54 -24.37
C MET A 11 6.83 9.19 -22.98
N HIS A 12 7.94 9.39 -22.27
CA HIS A 12 7.96 9.81 -20.85
C HIS A 12 8.55 11.20 -20.64
N TYR A 13 8.88 11.94 -21.70
CA TYR A 13 9.33 13.32 -21.60
C TYR A 13 8.14 14.29 -21.56
N GLY A 14 8.23 15.31 -20.68
CA GLY A 14 7.18 16.29 -20.46
C GLY A 14 6.07 15.83 -19.51
N SER A 15 5.04 16.67 -19.38
CA SER A 15 3.85 16.41 -18.56
C SER A 15 2.71 15.84 -19.38
N TYR A 16 1.86 15.03 -18.76
CA TYR A 16 0.61 14.61 -19.36
C TYR A 16 -0.39 15.78 -19.43
N ASP A 17 -1.06 15.93 -20.57
CA ASP A 17 -2.24 16.82 -20.69
C ASP A 17 -3.46 16.11 -20.10
N GLN A 18 -3.91 16.60 -18.95
CA GLN A 18 -5.02 16.03 -18.21
C GLN A 18 -6.36 16.14 -18.97
N GLN A 19 -6.60 17.25 -19.68
CA GLN A 19 -7.83 17.43 -20.44
C GLN A 19 -7.89 16.48 -21.64
N LEU A 20 -6.77 16.30 -22.35
CA LEU A 20 -6.69 15.35 -23.45
C LEU A 20 -6.91 13.91 -22.98
N ILE A 21 -6.43 13.57 -21.78
CA ILE A 21 -6.66 12.26 -21.16
C ILE A 21 -8.14 12.06 -20.83
N GLU A 22 -8.78 13.04 -20.20
CA GLU A 22 -10.21 13.00 -19.88
C GLU A 22 -11.06 12.85 -21.14
N LEU A 23 -10.70 13.55 -22.22
CA LEU A 23 -11.33 13.42 -23.53
C LEU A 23 -11.11 12.01 -24.12
N LYS A 24 -9.89 11.45 -24.05
CA LYS A 24 -9.62 10.07 -24.50
C LYS A 24 -10.46 9.05 -23.73
N ILE A 25 -10.65 9.24 -22.43
CA ILE A 25 -11.53 8.38 -21.61
C ILE A 25 -12.99 8.53 -22.05
N LYS A 26 -13.45 9.77 -22.24
CA LYS A 26 -14.82 10.10 -22.65
C LYS A 26 -15.20 9.53 -24.02
N TYR A 27 -14.25 9.44 -24.95
CA TYR A 27 -14.54 9.07 -26.35
C TYR A 27 -14.09 7.64 -26.75
N ASN A 28 -13.19 6.96 -26.01
CA ASN A 28 -12.77 5.57 -26.32
C ASN A 28 -13.60 4.47 -25.62
N VAL A 29 -14.90 4.70 -25.44
CA VAL A 29 -15.86 3.90 -24.63
C VAL A 29 -16.07 2.43 -25.10
N ARG A 30 -15.34 1.94 -26.10
CA ARG A 30 -15.60 0.60 -26.68
C ARG A 30 -14.55 -0.49 -26.41
N THR A 31 -13.36 -0.19 -25.89
CA THR A 31 -12.29 -1.23 -25.85
C THR A 31 -11.32 -1.24 -24.68
N ALA A 32 -11.43 -0.35 -23.68
CA ALA A 32 -10.51 -0.38 -22.53
C ALA A 32 -11.24 -0.34 -21.19
N ASP A 33 -10.89 -1.29 -20.32
CA ASP A 33 -11.26 -1.35 -18.92
C ASP A 33 -10.83 -0.07 -18.20
N ILE A 34 -11.78 0.85 -18.02
CA ILE A 34 -11.62 2.19 -17.43
C ILE A 34 -10.96 2.10 -16.05
N GLY A 35 -11.20 1.00 -15.32
CA GLY A 35 -10.59 0.72 -14.02
C GLY A 35 -9.07 0.49 -14.12
N ARG A 36 -8.61 -0.25 -15.13
CA ARG A 36 -7.17 -0.46 -15.38
C ARG A 36 -6.45 0.80 -15.81
N VAL A 37 -7.08 1.66 -16.62
CA VAL A 37 -6.47 2.93 -17.06
C VAL A 37 -6.29 3.89 -15.88
N ARG A 38 -7.31 4.04 -15.02
CA ARG A 38 -7.19 4.87 -13.80
C ARG A 38 -6.25 4.26 -12.77
N ALA A 39 -6.23 2.94 -12.60
CA ALA A 39 -5.30 2.27 -11.70
C ALA A 39 -3.84 2.40 -12.18
N PHE A 40 -3.60 2.26 -13.49
CA PHE A 40 -2.29 2.48 -14.10
C PHE A 40 -1.84 3.94 -13.93
N GLN A 41 -2.76 4.91 -14.03
CA GLN A 41 -2.49 6.33 -13.79
C GLN A 41 -2.21 6.67 -12.32
N LYS A 42 -2.95 6.11 -11.36
CA LYS A 42 -2.62 6.28 -9.92
C LYS A 42 -1.26 5.66 -9.57
N SER A 43 -0.85 4.61 -10.27
CA SER A 43 0.42 3.91 -10.02
C SER A 43 1.65 4.55 -10.67
N ILE A 44 1.47 5.40 -11.68
CA ILE A 44 2.56 6.09 -12.37
C ILE A 44 2.45 7.56 -12.00
N GLY A 45 3.31 8.01 -11.08
CA GLY A 45 3.51 9.44 -10.80
C GLY A 45 4.00 10.21 -12.04
N CYS A 46 4.61 11.38 -11.84
CA CYS A 46 5.24 12.12 -12.95
C CYS A 46 6.08 11.15 -13.82
N PRO A 47 5.96 11.20 -15.17
CA PRO A 47 6.78 10.38 -16.06
C PRO A 47 8.25 10.44 -15.66
N TRP A 48 8.97 9.32 -15.70
CA TRP A 48 10.33 9.26 -15.15
C TRP A 48 11.32 10.23 -15.83
N ALA A 49 11.01 10.72 -17.03
CA ALA A 49 11.83 11.70 -17.76
C ALA A 49 11.21 13.11 -17.80
N SER A 50 10.16 13.38 -17.01
CA SER A 50 9.43 14.66 -17.07
C SER A 50 10.25 15.86 -16.60
N ASN A 51 11.26 15.64 -15.76
CA ASN A 51 12.13 16.67 -15.20
C ASN A 51 13.49 16.78 -15.92
N LEU A 52 13.68 16.08 -17.04
CA LEU A 52 14.93 16.13 -17.78
C LEU A 52 15.10 17.52 -18.41
N PRO A 53 16.26 18.19 -18.28
CA PRO A 53 16.51 19.44 -18.97
C PRO A 53 16.34 19.29 -20.48
N LEU A 54 15.73 20.27 -21.13
CA LEU A 54 15.46 20.22 -22.58
C LEU A 54 16.73 20.02 -23.40
N GLU A 55 17.85 20.61 -22.99
CA GLU A 55 19.14 20.45 -23.65
C GLU A 55 19.63 19.00 -23.60
N VAL A 56 19.53 18.35 -22.43
CA VAL A 56 19.90 16.94 -22.23
C VAL A 56 18.97 16.03 -23.03
N PHE A 57 17.67 16.29 -22.99
CA PHE A 57 16.69 15.56 -23.79
C PHE A 57 16.98 15.65 -25.29
N THR A 58 17.23 16.86 -25.79
CA THR A 58 17.50 17.14 -27.21
C THR A 58 18.80 16.48 -27.64
N TYR A 59 19.85 16.54 -26.80
CA TYR A 59 21.11 15.85 -27.05
C TYR A 59 20.93 14.33 -27.16
N ILE A 60 20.28 13.71 -26.17
CA ILE A 60 20.05 12.25 -26.15
C ILE A 60 19.20 11.81 -27.35
N LEU A 61 18.16 12.59 -27.70
CA LEU A 61 17.37 12.32 -28.89
C LEU A 61 18.19 12.45 -30.16
N SER A 62 18.99 13.51 -30.31
CA SER A 62 19.80 13.75 -31.51
C SER A 62 20.81 12.63 -31.73
N GLU A 63 21.51 12.20 -30.68
CA GLU A 63 22.39 11.03 -30.69
C GLU A 63 21.63 9.75 -31.04
N GLY A 64 20.43 9.60 -30.49
CA GLY A 64 19.56 8.47 -30.78
C GLY A 64 19.10 8.41 -32.23
N TYR A 65 18.61 9.52 -32.78
CA TYR A 65 18.19 9.64 -34.17
C TYR A 65 19.37 9.50 -35.12
N ALA A 66 20.53 10.09 -34.84
CA ALA A 66 21.73 9.90 -35.65
C ALA A 66 22.09 8.40 -35.77
N LYS A 67 21.99 7.66 -34.65
CA LYS A 67 22.30 6.23 -34.60
C LYS A 67 21.28 5.33 -35.31
N TYR A 68 20.00 5.70 -35.36
CA TYR A 68 18.92 4.86 -35.89
C TYR A 68 18.17 5.49 -37.08
N SER A 69 18.81 6.46 -37.73
CA SER A 69 18.27 7.48 -38.67
C SER A 69 17.51 6.96 -39.90
N GLU A 70 17.51 5.66 -40.18
CA GLU A 70 16.78 5.07 -41.32
C GLU A 70 15.59 4.18 -40.93
N GLN A 71 15.37 3.95 -39.62
CA GLN A 71 14.33 3.04 -39.14
C GLN A 71 13.46 3.74 -38.11
N ASP A 72 12.54 4.58 -38.59
CA ASP A 72 11.43 5.22 -37.87
C ASP A 72 11.39 4.80 -36.39
N ILE A 73 11.95 5.64 -35.52
CA ILE A 73 11.78 5.49 -34.08
C ILE A 73 10.28 5.70 -33.84
N ALA A 74 9.52 4.61 -33.88
CA ALA A 74 8.08 4.65 -33.86
C ALA A 74 7.61 5.32 -32.56
N ALA A 75 7.02 6.51 -32.68
CA ALA A 75 6.54 7.27 -31.52
C ALA A 75 5.30 6.62 -30.84
N LYS A 76 4.60 5.74 -31.56
CA LYS A 76 3.32 5.13 -31.14
C LYS A 76 3.36 3.61 -30.93
N GLY A 77 4.49 2.96 -31.16
CA GLY A 77 4.70 1.53 -30.92
C GLY A 77 6.11 1.31 -30.38
N ASN A 78 6.30 0.31 -29.52
CA ASN A 78 7.60 0.09 -28.88
C ASN A 78 8.15 -1.31 -29.14
N ASP A 79 9.48 -1.43 -29.01
CA ASP A 79 10.19 -2.67 -29.28
C ASP A 79 9.77 -3.82 -28.33
N MET A 80 9.22 -3.53 -27.14
CA MET A 80 8.63 -4.57 -26.26
C MET A 80 7.37 -5.18 -26.83
N GLU A 81 6.47 -4.35 -27.35
CA GLU A 81 5.22 -4.79 -27.95
C GLU A 81 5.49 -5.60 -29.22
N LEU A 82 6.41 -5.10 -30.08
CA LEU A 82 6.86 -5.85 -31.24
C LEU A 82 7.48 -7.19 -30.81
N PHE A 83 8.35 -7.19 -29.79
CA PHE A 83 8.92 -8.43 -29.27
C PHE A 83 7.85 -9.39 -28.73
N HIS A 84 6.82 -8.89 -28.03
CA HIS A 84 5.70 -9.69 -27.54
C HIS A 84 4.97 -10.41 -28.69
N PHE A 85 4.68 -9.71 -29.80
CA PHE A 85 4.08 -10.33 -30.99
C PHE A 85 5.01 -11.32 -31.71
N LEU A 86 6.29 -10.96 -31.85
CA LEU A 86 7.27 -11.82 -32.51
C LEU A 86 7.56 -13.10 -31.73
N SER A 87 7.53 -13.01 -30.40
CA SER A 87 7.75 -14.11 -29.45
C SER A 87 6.50 -14.94 -29.13
N ALA A 88 5.42 -14.74 -29.89
CA ALA A 88 4.16 -15.47 -29.75
C ALA A 88 3.39 -15.21 -28.45
N GLY A 89 3.63 -14.08 -27.77
CA GLY A 89 2.96 -13.72 -26.52
C GLY A 89 1.42 -13.73 -26.56
N PRO A 90 0.75 -13.33 -27.66
CA PRO A 90 -0.71 -13.43 -27.78
C PRO A 90 -1.24 -14.82 -28.14
N LEU A 91 -0.37 -15.79 -28.45
CA LEU A 91 -0.78 -17.10 -28.96
C LEU A 91 -0.80 -18.15 -27.84
N VAL A 92 -1.61 -19.19 -28.04
CA VAL A 92 -1.59 -20.41 -27.23
C VAL A 92 -0.26 -21.15 -27.36
N ILE A 93 0.20 -21.79 -26.27
CA ILE A 93 1.57 -22.32 -26.11
C ILE A 93 1.99 -23.32 -27.22
N ASN A 94 1.04 -24.09 -27.75
CA ASN A 94 1.28 -25.04 -28.84
C ASN A 94 1.61 -24.39 -30.18
N LEU A 95 1.24 -23.12 -30.40
CA LEU A 95 1.57 -22.35 -31.60
C LEU A 95 2.85 -21.52 -31.44
N ALA A 96 3.37 -21.37 -30.22
CA ALA A 96 4.48 -20.49 -29.91
C ALA A 96 5.78 -20.91 -30.64
N SER A 97 6.08 -22.21 -30.67
CA SER A 97 7.30 -22.74 -31.28
C SER A 97 7.40 -22.42 -32.78
N ALA A 98 6.30 -22.59 -33.53
CA ALA A 98 6.26 -22.29 -34.96
C ALA A 98 6.44 -20.80 -35.24
N LYS A 99 5.77 -19.94 -34.45
CA LYS A 99 5.84 -18.48 -34.59
C LYS A 99 7.23 -17.93 -34.26
N LEU A 100 7.84 -18.41 -33.17
CA LEU A 100 9.22 -18.08 -32.80
C LEU A 100 10.21 -18.44 -33.91
N LYS A 101 10.11 -19.66 -34.46
CA LYS A 101 10.97 -20.10 -35.58
C LYS A 101 10.77 -19.22 -36.81
N SER A 102 9.53 -18.88 -37.15
CA SER A 102 9.22 -18.03 -38.31
C SER A 102 9.76 -16.60 -38.16
N ASN A 103 9.89 -16.12 -36.93
CA ASN A 103 10.26 -14.73 -36.62
C ASN A 103 11.71 -14.58 -36.14
N LEU A 104 12.51 -15.65 -36.12
CA LEU A 104 13.82 -15.68 -35.47
C LEU A 104 14.76 -14.58 -35.97
N LYS A 105 14.79 -14.33 -37.29
CA LYS A 105 15.61 -13.26 -37.89
C LYS A 105 15.21 -11.87 -37.40
N GLN A 106 13.91 -11.61 -37.24
CA GLN A 106 13.41 -10.30 -36.76
C GLN A 106 13.68 -10.11 -35.27
N ILE A 107 13.59 -11.19 -34.48
CA ILE A 107 13.97 -11.18 -33.06
C ILE A 107 15.48 -10.94 -32.92
N GLU A 108 16.30 -11.58 -33.75
CA GLU A 108 17.75 -11.39 -33.76
C GLU A 108 18.13 -9.95 -34.14
N ASP A 109 17.49 -9.37 -35.15
CA ASP A 109 17.66 -7.96 -35.52
C ASP A 109 17.32 -7.01 -34.36
N LEU A 110 16.19 -7.24 -33.67
CA LEU A 110 15.82 -6.47 -32.48
C LEU A 110 16.91 -6.52 -31.42
N ILE A 111 17.38 -7.72 -31.07
CA ILE A 111 18.33 -7.90 -29.98
C ILE A 111 19.73 -7.36 -30.36
N ARG A 112 20.24 -7.73 -31.54
CA ARG A 112 21.63 -7.45 -31.94
C ARG A 112 21.81 -6.05 -32.51
N ASN A 113 20.97 -5.65 -33.47
CA ASN A 113 21.17 -4.42 -34.24
C ASN A 113 20.47 -3.22 -33.57
N LYS A 114 19.28 -3.45 -33.01
CA LYS A 114 18.52 -2.39 -32.28
C LYS A 114 18.83 -2.34 -30.78
N HIS A 115 19.73 -3.22 -30.33
CA HIS A 115 20.15 -3.35 -28.93
C HIS A 115 18.96 -3.49 -27.98
N PHE A 116 17.91 -4.20 -28.40
CA PHE A 116 16.73 -4.43 -27.59
C PHE A 116 17.04 -5.45 -26.49
N TYR A 117 17.22 -4.95 -25.27
CA TYR A 117 17.40 -5.75 -24.07
C TYR A 117 16.25 -5.43 -23.11
N PRO A 118 15.09 -6.12 -23.23
CA PRO A 118 13.92 -5.85 -22.39
C PRO A 118 14.26 -6.01 -20.90
N PHE A 119 15.14 -6.99 -20.65
CA PHE A 119 15.78 -7.27 -19.39
C PHE A 119 17.27 -7.39 -19.73
N PRO A 120 18.11 -6.37 -19.47
CA PRO A 120 19.54 -6.51 -19.70
C PRO A 120 20.04 -7.77 -19.01
N PRO A 121 20.95 -8.54 -19.66
CA PRO A 121 21.50 -9.74 -19.06
C PRO A 121 21.97 -9.39 -17.65
N ARG A 122 21.35 -9.99 -16.63
CA ARG A 122 21.92 -9.95 -15.29
C ARG A 122 23.31 -10.60 -15.43
N PRO A 123 24.40 -9.90 -15.09
CA PRO A 123 25.71 -10.50 -15.10
C PRO A 123 25.62 -11.82 -14.34
N LYS A 124 25.92 -12.93 -15.01
CA LYS A 124 26.11 -14.21 -14.32
C LYS A 124 27.45 -14.10 -13.63
N THR A 125 27.45 -13.48 -12.46
CA THR A 125 28.62 -13.46 -11.61
C THR A 125 28.49 -14.63 -10.65
N ASP A 126 29.18 -15.72 -10.96
CA ASP A 126 29.51 -16.76 -9.98
C ASP A 126 30.30 -16.16 -8.79
N ASN A 127 30.79 -14.92 -8.96
CA ASN A 127 31.44 -14.08 -7.96
C ASN A 127 30.58 -12.86 -7.58
N TRP A 128 29.26 -13.00 -7.43
CA TRP A 128 28.46 -11.88 -6.90
C TRP A 128 28.94 -11.56 -5.48
N ILE A 129 29.39 -10.33 -5.27
CA ILE A 129 29.79 -9.81 -3.96
C ILE A 129 28.65 -8.91 -3.50
N CYS A 130 28.12 -9.18 -2.30
CA CYS A 130 27.18 -8.27 -1.66
C CYS A 130 27.87 -6.92 -1.51
N PRO A 131 27.31 -5.83 -2.07
CA PRO A 131 27.95 -4.53 -1.97
C PRO A 131 28.00 -4.12 -0.49
N ASN A 132 29.11 -3.50 -0.09
CA ASN A 132 29.26 -2.96 1.25
C ASN A 132 28.75 -1.50 1.31
N VAL A 133 28.76 -0.92 2.51
CA VAL A 133 28.25 0.42 2.79
C VAL A 133 28.97 1.48 1.95
N ASP A 134 30.30 1.39 1.85
CA ASP A 134 31.11 2.35 1.08
C ASP A 134 30.78 2.30 -0.41
N MET A 135 30.60 1.11 -0.97
CA MET A 135 30.24 0.93 -2.38
C MET A 135 28.88 1.54 -2.69
N VAL A 136 27.87 1.26 -1.86
CA VAL A 136 26.51 1.79 -2.04
C VAL A 136 26.50 3.30 -1.82
N THR A 137 27.15 3.79 -0.77
CA THR A 137 27.27 5.23 -0.47
C THR A 137 27.95 5.98 -1.61
N SER A 138 29.04 5.45 -2.17
CA SER A 138 29.76 6.08 -3.27
C SER A 138 28.88 6.19 -4.52
N ARG A 139 28.13 5.12 -4.86
CA ARG A 139 27.19 5.15 -5.99
C ARG A 139 26.02 6.09 -5.78
N LEU A 140 25.49 6.17 -4.56
CA LEU A 140 24.42 7.12 -4.23
C LEU A 140 24.92 8.58 -4.37
N LYS A 141 26.15 8.87 -3.92
CA LYS A 141 26.77 10.19 -4.10
C LYS A 141 26.95 10.53 -5.58
N GLU A 142 27.47 9.61 -6.39
CA GLU A 142 27.57 9.80 -7.84
C GLU A 142 26.21 10.14 -8.47
N LEU A 143 25.13 9.45 -8.06
CA LEU A 143 23.78 9.76 -8.56
C LEU A 143 23.31 11.13 -8.10
N ILE A 144 23.56 11.50 -6.85
CA ILE A 144 23.20 12.81 -6.29
C ILE A 144 23.93 13.94 -7.00
N ASP A 145 25.21 13.76 -7.31
CA ASP A 145 26.03 14.70 -8.09
C ASP A 145 25.45 14.90 -9.50
N LEU A 146 24.79 13.89 -10.05
CA LEU A 146 24.04 13.95 -11.32
C LEU A 146 22.63 14.56 -11.18
N GLY A 147 22.24 15.01 -9.99
CA GLY A 147 20.95 15.67 -9.72
C GLY A 147 19.85 14.72 -9.22
N PHE A 148 20.16 13.47 -8.90
CA PHE A 148 19.22 12.56 -8.25
C PHE A 148 18.90 13.03 -6.83
N LYS A 149 17.63 12.92 -6.43
CA LYS A 149 17.18 13.26 -5.07
C LYS A 149 16.81 11.98 -4.32
N LEU A 150 17.63 11.62 -3.34
CA LEU A 150 17.32 10.52 -2.43
C LEU A 150 16.28 10.99 -1.40
N THR A 151 15.00 10.81 -1.72
CA THR A 151 13.89 11.16 -0.83
C THR A 151 13.45 9.95 0.00
N VAL A 152 12.72 10.17 1.10
CA VAL A 152 12.14 9.09 1.91
C VAL A 152 11.29 8.15 1.06
N LEU A 153 10.53 8.68 0.10
CA LEU A 153 9.76 7.87 -0.85
C LEU A 153 10.63 6.88 -1.63
N VAL A 154 11.79 7.34 -2.11
CA VAL A 154 12.71 6.51 -2.90
C VAL A 154 13.41 5.48 -2.01
N MET A 155 13.76 5.85 -0.78
CA MET A 155 14.31 4.92 0.21
C MET A 155 13.28 3.82 0.57
N SER A 156 12.03 4.19 0.84
CA SER A 156 10.93 3.25 1.08
C SER A 156 10.69 2.31 -0.10
N ASP A 157 10.73 2.82 -1.33
CA ASP A 157 10.58 2.00 -2.52
C ASP A 157 11.77 1.03 -2.69
N ALA A 158 12.97 1.43 -2.31
CA ALA A 158 14.13 0.53 -2.31
C ALA A 158 13.92 -0.64 -1.33
N TYR A 159 13.43 -0.40 -0.11
CA TYR A 159 13.12 -1.48 0.83
C TYR A 159 12.06 -2.44 0.29
N HIS A 160 11.04 -1.94 -0.40
CA HIS A 160 10.06 -2.79 -1.08
C HIS A 160 10.67 -3.63 -2.22
N ILE A 161 11.52 -3.03 -3.05
CA ILE A 161 12.21 -3.73 -4.15
C ILE A 161 13.09 -4.86 -3.61
N PHE A 162 13.74 -4.63 -2.47
CA PHE A 162 14.63 -5.59 -1.83
C PHE A 162 13.96 -6.41 -0.73
N GLU A 163 12.63 -6.41 -0.61
CA GLU A 163 11.86 -7.07 0.47
C GLU A 163 12.35 -8.50 0.75
N SER A 164 12.53 -9.32 -0.30
CA SER A 164 12.96 -10.71 -0.18
C SER A 164 14.45 -10.90 0.14
N ARG A 165 15.21 -9.83 0.29
CA ARG A 165 16.67 -9.82 0.51
C ARG A 165 17.09 -8.84 1.60
N LEU A 166 16.13 -8.31 2.38
CA LEU A 166 16.44 -7.35 3.44
C LEU A 166 17.39 -7.90 4.49
N GLU A 167 17.35 -9.22 4.76
CA GLU A 167 18.31 -9.90 5.63
C GLU A 167 19.76 -9.83 5.12
N ILE A 168 19.96 -9.68 3.80
CA ILE A 168 21.29 -9.64 3.18
C ILE A 168 21.76 -8.20 2.99
N ILE A 169 20.88 -7.31 2.49
CA ILE A 169 21.27 -5.97 2.02
C ILE A 169 20.64 -4.83 2.82
N GLY A 170 19.65 -5.10 3.67
CA GLY A 170 18.87 -4.08 4.35
C GLY A 170 19.72 -3.18 5.24
N ASP A 171 20.67 -3.76 5.98
CA ASP A 171 21.56 -3.02 6.88
C ASP A 171 22.48 -2.10 6.10
N THR A 172 23.08 -2.64 5.03
CA THR A 172 23.90 -1.86 4.10
C THR A 172 23.12 -0.70 3.49
N LEU A 173 21.87 -0.92 3.06
CA LEU A 173 21.03 0.15 2.52
C LEU A 173 20.75 1.22 3.57
N THR A 174 20.34 0.81 4.77
CA THR A 174 19.97 1.73 5.84
C THR A 174 21.15 2.60 6.27
N GLU A 175 22.32 2.00 6.45
CA GLU A 175 23.55 2.72 6.81
C GLU A 175 24.00 3.64 5.67
N SER A 176 23.92 3.19 4.42
CA SER A 176 24.28 4.02 3.27
C SER A 176 23.35 5.21 3.10
N PHE A 177 22.05 5.03 3.33
CA PHE A 177 21.07 6.12 3.34
C PHE A 177 21.37 7.11 4.46
N GLY A 178 21.68 6.62 5.67
CA GLY A 178 22.09 7.46 6.80
C GLY A 178 23.34 8.28 6.50
N ASN A 179 24.37 7.66 5.90
CA ASN A 179 25.61 8.33 5.53
C ASN A 179 25.42 9.43 4.48
N VAL A 180 24.50 9.23 3.54
CA VAL A 180 24.20 10.20 2.47
C VAL A 180 23.33 11.35 2.98
N CYS A 181 22.33 11.05 3.81
CA CYS A 181 21.40 12.03 4.35
C CYS A 181 21.94 12.73 5.60
N ASN A 182 23.05 12.26 6.17
CA ASN A 182 23.56 12.67 7.49
C ASN A 182 22.51 12.48 8.60
N GLU A 183 21.81 11.35 8.56
CA GLU A 183 20.77 10.96 9.51
C GLU A 183 21.11 9.60 10.15
N SER A 184 20.57 9.34 11.35
CA SER A 184 20.74 8.03 12.01
C SER A 184 19.89 6.95 11.34
N SER A 185 20.31 5.69 11.46
CA SER A 185 19.51 4.54 11.01
C SER A 185 18.10 4.52 11.59
N THR A 186 17.94 4.89 12.86
CA THR A 186 16.63 5.06 13.52
C THR A 186 15.76 6.09 12.81
N THR A 187 16.34 7.23 12.43
CA THR A 187 15.61 8.32 11.75
C THR A 187 15.19 7.88 10.35
N ILE A 188 16.10 7.28 9.59
CA ILE A 188 15.82 6.73 8.25
C ILE A 188 14.72 5.68 8.34
N ALA A 189 14.83 4.73 9.26
CA ALA A 189 13.88 3.65 9.41
C ALA A 189 12.49 4.16 9.83
N SER A 190 12.42 5.09 10.79
CA SER A 190 11.17 5.73 11.24
C SER A 190 10.46 6.46 10.10
N ASN A 191 11.20 7.31 9.36
CA ASN A 191 10.67 8.05 8.22
C ASN A 191 10.17 7.10 7.13
N CYS A 192 10.97 6.09 6.79
CA CYS A 192 10.59 5.10 5.79
C CYS A 192 9.39 4.26 6.24
N LEU A 193 9.28 3.94 7.54
CA LEU A 193 8.16 3.19 8.10
C LEU A 193 6.84 3.95 7.91
N GLY A 194 6.81 5.25 8.18
CA GLY A 194 5.64 6.10 7.93
C GLY A 194 5.22 6.16 6.45
N GLU A 195 6.18 6.02 5.53
CA GLU A 195 5.87 5.99 4.10
C GLU A 195 5.38 4.62 3.59
N VAL A 196 5.97 3.50 4.04
CA VAL A 196 5.62 2.14 3.53
C VAL A 196 4.24 1.66 3.99
N ILE A 197 3.72 2.19 5.10
CA ILE A 197 2.42 1.81 5.66
C ILE A 197 1.25 2.49 4.95
N LYS A 198 1.51 3.45 4.06
CA LYS A 198 0.47 4.14 3.30
C LYS A 198 -0.29 3.17 2.37
N PRO A 199 -1.62 3.29 2.21
CA PRO A 199 -2.40 2.38 1.36
C PRO A 199 -1.89 2.29 -0.08
N GLU A 200 -1.35 3.39 -0.63
CA GLU A 200 -0.85 3.48 -2.02
C GLU A 200 0.37 2.60 -2.28
N LYS A 201 1.13 2.24 -1.24
CA LYS A 201 2.32 1.39 -1.35
C LYS A 201 1.98 -0.09 -1.55
N ASN A 202 0.71 -0.48 -1.38
CA ASN A 202 0.22 -1.84 -1.63
C ASN A 202 1.06 -2.92 -0.93
N LEU A 203 1.40 -2.70 0.34
CA LEU A 203 2.15 -3.63 1.17
C LEU A 203 1.48 -5.01 1.18
N LYS A 204 2.24 -6.07 0.84
CA LYS A 204 1.73 -7.45 0.72
C LYS A 204 2.12 -8.34 1.90
N LYS A 205 3.26 -8.05 2.51
CA LYS A 205 3.84 -8.82 3.61
C LYS A 205 4.34 -7.88 4.70
N GLN A 206 4.66 -8.44 5.85
CA GLN A 206 5.17 -7.68 7.00
C GLN A 206 6.70 -7.60 7.02
N ASP A 207 7.42 -8.24 6.10
CA ASP A 207 8.90 -8.33 6.11
C ASP A 207 9.56 -6.94 6.18
N VAL A 208 9.08 -6.00 5.37
CA VAL A 208 9.55 -4.59 5.40
C VAL A 208 9.26 -3.93 6.75
N LEU A 209 8.08 -4.17 7.33
CA LEU A 209 7.69 -3.58 8.61
C LEU A 209 8.58 -4.10 9.74
N HIS A 210 8.76 -5.42 9.83
CA HIS A 210 9.64 -6.05 10.82
C HIS A 210 11.08 -5.57 10.67
N PHE A 211 11.58 -5.48 9.44
CA PHE A 211 12.92 -4.98 9.17
C PHE A 211 13.09 -3.54 9.65
N LEU A 212 12.24 -2.61 9.19
CA LEU A 212 12.35 -1.19 9.56
C LEU A 212 12.15 -0.99 11.07
N TYR A 213 11.17 -1.68 11.66
CA TYR A 213 10.94 -1.64 13.10
C TYR A 213 12.13 -2.16 13.91
N SER A 214 12.85 -3.17 13.41
CA SER A 214 14.07 -3.68 14.07
C SER A 214 15.19 -2.65 14.13
N LYS A 215 15.19 -1.65 13.24
CA LYS A 215 16.20 -0.57 13.18
C LYS A 215 15.86 0.64 14.04
N ILE A 216 14.67 0.68 14.63
CA ILE A 216 14.29 1.73 15.57
C ILE A 216 14.85 1.38 16.96
N ASP A 217 15.46 2.35 17.63
CA ASP A 217 15.98 2.20 18.98
C ASP A 217 14.92 1.65 19.95
N GLN A 218 15.30 0.62 20.71
CA GLN A 218 14.37 -0.15 21.54
C GLN A 218 13.55 0.72 22.50
N ASN A 219 14.15 1.75 23.09
CA ASN A 219 13.50 2.65 24.04
C ASN A 219 12.47 3.59 23.40
N ASN A 220 12.52 3.77 22.08
CA ASN A 220 11.73 4.76 21.36
C ASN A 220 10.68 4.13 20.44
N LYS A 221 10.58 2.80 20.40
CA LYS A 221 9.72 2.08 19.45
C LYS A 221 8.25 2.48 19.56
N GLU A 222 7.68 2.46 20.75
CA GLU A 222 6.27 2.82 20.95
C GLU A 222 6.01 4.29 20.62
N GLU A 223 6.89 5.19 21.08
CA GLU A 223 6.78 6.63 20.81
C GLU A 223 6.82 6.93 19.30
N VAL A 224 7.73 6.28 18.56
CA VAL A 224 7.85 6.42 17.11
C VAL A 224 6.58 5.96 16.41
N ILE A 225 6.04 4.79 16.77
CA ILE A 225 4.80 4.32 16.16
C ILE A 225 3.63 5.26 16.49
N MET A 226 3.49 5.72 17.74
CA MET A 226 2.45 6.69 18.09
C MET A 226 2.57 7.99 17.28
N LYS A 227 3.80 8.52 17.15
CA LYS A 227 4.05 9.72 16.33
C LYS A 227 3.66 9.51 14.87
N ILE A 228 3.95 8.34 14.30
CA ILE A 228 3.52 7.97 12.96
C ILE A 228 1.99 7.95 12.87
N LEU A 229 1.30 7.30 13.82
CA LEU A 229 -0.16 7.30 13.86
C LEU A 229 -0.75 8.71 13.90
N ASP A 230 -0.15 9.61 14.69
CA ASP A 230 -0.59 11.01 14.79
C ASP A 230 -0.32 11.81 13.51
N MET A 231 0.85 11.63 12.89
CA MET A 231 1.18 12.26 11.60
C MET A 231 0.17 11.90 10.51
N HIS A 232 -0.30 10.65 10.52
CA HIS A 232 -1.30 10.15 9.58
C HIS A 232 -2.74 10.42 10.01
N LYS A 233 -2.94 11.00 11.20
CA LYS A 233 -4.27 11.23 11.80
C LYS A 233 -5.05 9.91 11.91
N VAL A 234 -4.46 8.90 12.52
CA VAL A 234 -5.17 7.65 12.83
C VAL A 234 -5.98 7.82 14.12
N GLY A 235 -7.25 7.40 14.09
CA GLY A 235 -8.14 7.36 15.25
C GLY A 235 -9.56 7.83 14.92
N LEU A 236 -10.30 8.23 15.96
CA LEU A 236 -11.64 8.81 15.81
C LEU A 236 -11.55 10.26 15.33
N HIS A 237 -12.39 10.62 14.35
CA HIS A 237 -12.53 11.97 13.81
C HIS A 237 -13.94 12.52 13.97
N GLY A 238 -14.88 11.68 14.39
CA GLY A 238 -16.28 12.04 14.47
C GLY A 238 -17.04 11.72 13.19
N LEU A 239 -18.35 11.64 13.31
CA LEU A 239 -19.25 11.35 12.21
C LEU A 239 -19.75 12.67 11.60
N GLU A 240 -19.39 12.94 10.36
CA GLU A 240 -19.90 14.09 9.61
C GLU A 240 -21.36 13.89 9.16
N ASP A 241 -22.11 14.99 9.06
CA ASP A 241 -23.38 15.05 8.34
C ASP A 241 -23.24 16.02 7.14
N PRO A 242 -23.52 15.59 5.89
CA PRO A 242 -23.99 14.26 5.49
C PRO A 242 -22.91 13.18 5.67
N ILE A 243 -23.35 11.96 5.97
CA ILE A 243 -22.47 10.83 6.25
C ILE A 243 -21.70 10.46 4.99
N LYS A 244 -20.37 10.47 5.11
CA LYS A 244 -19.45 9.97 4.10
C LYS A 244 -18.89 8.62 4.54
N TYR A 245 -18.66 7.73 3.59
CA TYR A 245 -17.87 6.52 3.83
C TYR A 245 -16.39 6.89 3.96
N ARG A 246 -15.64 6.06 4.69
CA ARG A 246 -14.22 6.28 5.00
C ARG A 246 -13.41 5.02 4.70
N PHE A 247 -12.24 5.20 4.11
CA PHE A 247 -11.22 4.16 3.97
C PHE A 247 -10.37 4.09 5.23
N LEU A 248 -9.74 2.93 5.46
CA LEU A 248 -8.68 2.83 6.47
C LEU A 248 -7.59 3.85 6.15
N THR A 249 -7.11 4.52 7.20
CA THR A 249 -6.08 5.55 7.05
C THR A 249 -4.75 4.96 6.56
N LEU A 250 -4.45 3.72 6.96
CA LEU A 250 -3.21 3.01 6.65
C LEU A 250 -3.47 1.67 5.93
N SER A 251 -2.40 0.99 5.53
CA SER A 251 -2.47 -0.34 4.93
C SER A 251 -3.07 -1.36 5.90
N PRO A 252 -4.01 -2.22 5.46
CA PRO A 252 -4.57 -3.28 6.30
C PRO A 252 -3.54 -4.21 6.94
N ILE A 253 -2.39 -4.43 6.27
CA ILE A 253 -1.30 -5.26 6.78
C ILE A 253 -0.65 -4.63 8.02
N PHE A 254 -0.59 -3.29 8.08
CA PHE A 254 -0.03 -2.58 9.21
C PHE A 254 -0.89 -2.75 10.46
N TYR A 255 -2.23 -2.66 10.37
CA TYR A 255 -3.10 -2.90 11.52
C TYR A 255 -2.95 -4.31 12.10
N ARG A 256 -2.87 -5.34 11.24
CA ARG A 256 -2.60 -6.71 11.70
C ARG A 256 -1.25 -6.82 12.40
N TRP A 257 -0.24 -6.20 11.82
CA TRP A 257 1.10 -6.17 12.41
C TRP A 257 1.10 -5.47 13.78
N VAL A 258 0.35 -4.37 13.95
CA VAL A 258 0.25 -3.65 15.22
C VAL A 258 -0.28 -4.54 16.34
N ILE A 259 -1.40 -5.24 16.11
CA ILE A 259 -1.98 -6.08 17.15
C ILE A 259 -1.10 -7.28 17.49
N GLU A 260 -0.39 -7.83 16.49
CA GLU A 260 0.59 -8.92 16.69
C GLU A 260 1.81 -8.48 17.51
N ILE A 261 2.33 -7.27 17.29
CA ILE A 261 3.54 -6.75 17.94
C ILE A 261 3.28 -6.16 19.32
N PHE A 262 2.21 -5.37 19.46
CA PHE A 262 1.94 -4.61 20.70
C PHE A 262 0.88 -5.26 21.58
N GLY A 263 0.10 -6.20 21.04
CA GLY A 263 -0.99 -6.85 21.75
C GLY A 263 -2.25 -5.98 21.88
N PRO A 264 -3.36 -6.54 22.38
CA PRO A 264 -4.68 -5.91 22.33
C PRO A 264 -4.87 -4.74 23.30
N CYS A 265 -4.08 -4.71 24.38
CA CYS A 265 -4.22 -3.69 25.44
C CYS A 265 -3.35 -2.45 25.22
N ALA A 266 -2.43 -2.46 24.25
CA ALA A 266 -1.54 -1.33 23.99
C ALA A 266 -2.30 -0.12 23.45
N GLU A 267 -1.83 1.08 23.80
CA GLU A 267 -2.45 2.33 23.37
C GLU A 267 -2.41 2.51 21.83
N ILE A 268 -1.31 2.09 21.21
CA ILE A 268 -1.14 2.02 19.75
C ILE A 268 -2.24 1.17 19.11
N THR A 269 -2.50 -0.02 19.66
CA THR A 269 -3.54 -0.94 19.17
C THR A 269 -4.93 -0.35 19.35
N ARG A 270 -5.19 0.30 20.48
CA ARG A 270 -6.48 0.98 20.73
C ARG A 270 -6.73 2.13 19.76
N LYS A 271 -5.71 2.96 19.49
CA LYS A 271 -5.78 4.05 18.50
C LYS A 271 -5.99 3.52 17.08
N CYS A 272 -5.40 2.37 16.75
CA CYS A 272 -5.69 1.66 15.50
C CYS A 272 -7.14 1.15 15.45
N PHE A 273 -7.66 0.63 16.56
CA PHE A 273 -9.03 0.15 16.65
C PHE A 273 -10.06 1.28 16.49
N ASP A 274 -9.78 2.45 17.04
CA ASP A 274 -10.57 3.67 16.84
C ASP A 274 -10.80 3.96 15.34
N ASP A 275 -9.73 3.94 14.54
CA ASP A 275 -9.80 4.17 13.08
C ASP A 275 -10.57 3.07 12.33
N ILE A 276 -10.37 1.80 12.72
CA ILE A 276 -11.07 0.65 12.14
C ILE A 276 -12.57 0.73 12.45
N LEU A 277 -12.93 0.99 13.70
CA LEU A 277 -14.32 1.08 14.17
C LEU A 277 -15.06 2.19 13.43
N GLU A 278 -14.49 3.39 13.39
CA GLU A 278 -15.10 4.52 12.70
C GLU A 278 -15.27 4.22 11.20
N SER A 279 -14.23 3.69 10.55
CA SER A 279 -14.31 3.29 9.13
C SER A 279 -15.43 2.27 8.89
N ARG A 280 -15.59 1.28 9.78
CA ARG A 280 -16.62 0.26 9.68
C ARG A 280 -18.03 0.82 9.89
N ILE A 281 -18.20 1.78 10.80
CA ILE A 281 -19.47 2.44 11.11
C ILE A 281 -19.85 3.43 10.00
N CYS A 282 -18.92 4.25 9.53
CA CYS A 282 -19.15 5.13 8.38
C CYS A 282 -19.59 4.34 7.14
N ALA A 283 -19.00 3.17 6.91
CA ALA A 283 -19.43 2.26 5.84
C ALA A 283 -20.87 1.76 6.04
N ASP A 284 -21.25 1.33 7.24
CA ASP A 284 -22.63 0.90 7.53
C ASP A 284 -23.63 2.03 7.34
N LEU A 285 -23.36 3.19 7.93
CA LEU A 285 -24.23 4.36 7.87
C LEU A 285 -24.43 4.86 6.44
N TYR A 286 -23.38 4.83 5.61
CA TYR A 286 -23.49 5.18 4.20
C TYR A 286 -24.42 4.20 3.45
N LEU A 287 -24.32 2.90 3.71
CA LEU A 287 -25.19 1.89 3.10
C LEU A 287 -26.65 2.02 3.57
N GLN A 288 -26.86 2.41 4.84
CA GLN A 288 -28.21 2.71 5.34
C GLN A 288 -28.86 3.88 4.59
N GLN A 289 -28.07 4.91 4.22
CA GLN A 289 -28.55 6.06 3.44
C GLN A 289 -28.74 5.76 1.95
N ASN A 290 -28.11 4.70 1.44
CA ASN A 290 -28.15 4.33 0.02
C ASN A 290 -28.63 2.88 -0.16
N PRO A 291 -29.92 2.59 0.07
CA PRO A 291 -30.46 1.24 -0.05
C PRO A 291 -30.22 0.65 -1.44
N GLY A 292 -29.80 -0.61 -1.50
CA GLY A 292 -29.53 -1.34 -2.76
C GLY A 292 -28.07 -1.32 -3.21
N GLN A 293 -27.18 -0.62 -2.49
CA GLN A 293 -25.73 -0.78 -2.64
C GLN A 293 -25.21 -1.83 -1.65
N ASP A 294 -24.29 -2.68 -2.11
CA ASP A 294 -23.59 -3.66 -1.26
C ASP A 294 -22.23 -3.16 -0.79
N ILE A 295 -21.70 -2.11 -1.44
CA ILE A 295 -20.37 -1.54 -1.20
C ILE A 295 -20.50 -0.01 -1.11
N PRO A 296 -19.88 0.65 -0.12
CA PRO A 296 -19.99 2.10 0.04
C PRO A 296 -19.28 2.88 -1.07
N GLY A 297 -20.03 3.65 -1.86
CA GLY A 297 -19.49 4.66 -2.76
C GLY A 297 -18.52 4.11 -3.82
N ASP A 298 -17.31 4.68 -3.88
CA ASP A 298 -16.25 4.26 -4.81
C ASP A 298 -15.27 3.22 -4.23
N MET A 299 -15.57 2.70 -3.03
CA MET A 299 -14.75 1.70 -2.38
C MET A 299 -14.72 0.41 -3.20
N THR A 300 -13.55 -0.24 -3.25
CA THR A 300 -13.46 -1.56 -3.85
C THR A 300 -13.98 -2.64 -2.90
N ASP A 301 -14.49 -3.75 -3.44
CA ASP A 301 -14.89 -4.92 -2.65
C ASP A 301 -13.75 -5.42 -1.74
N SER A 302 -12.50 -5.37 -2.23
CA SER A 302 -11.33 -5.76 -1.45
C SER A 302 -11.08 -4.84 -0.24
N ALA A 303 -11.24 -3.52 -0.41
CA ALA A 303 -11.07 -2.55 0.67
C ALA A 303 -12.17 -2.70 1.72
N PHE A 304 -13.41 -2.89 1.28
CA PHE A 304 -14.53 -3.11 2.19
C PHE A 304 -14.39 -4.42 2.99
N LYS A 305 -13.98 -5.51 2.32
CA LYS A 305 -13.66 -6.78 2.98
C LYS A 305 -12.50 -6.64 3.97
N ALA A 306 -11.49 -5.83 3.66
CA ALA A 306 -10.37 -5.58 4.56
C ALA A 306 -10.82 -4.90 5.87
N ILE A 307 -11.64 -3.84 5.79
CA ILE A 307 -12.23 -3.17 6.95
C ILE A 307 -13.01 -4.16 7.82
N ARG A 308 -13.91 -4.95 7.19
CA ARG A 308 -14.74 -5.93 7.89
C ARG A 308 -13.91 -7.03 8.55
N SER A 309 -12.87 -7.52 7.87
CA SER A 309 -11.96 -8.52 8.44
C SER A 309 -11.23 -7.95 9.63
N LEU A 310 -10.60 -6.78 9.49
CA LEU A 310 -9.82 -6.16 10.55
C LEU A 310 -10.65 -5.88 11.80
N TYR A 311 -11.85 -5.35 11.63
CA TYR A 311 -12.76 -5.13 12.75
C TYR A 311 -13.01 -6.44 13.53
N ARG A 312 -13.35 -7.50 12.79
CA ARG A 312 -13.57 -8.83 13.39
C ARG A 312 -12.30 -9.38 14.04
N ASP A 313 -11.14 -9.21 13.43
CA ASP A 313 -9.87 -9.71 13.93
C ASP A 313 -9.53 -8.99 15.26
N TYR A 314 -9.67 -7.66 15.31
CA TYR A 314 -9.48 -6.87 16.54
C TYR A 314 -10.47 -7.23 17.65
N CYS A 315 -11.74 -7.45 17.32
CA CYS A 315 -12.72 -7.90 18.31
C CYS A 315 -12.40 -9.30 18.85
N LYS A 316 -11.91 -10.22 18.00
CA LYS A 316 -11.52 -11.59 18.42
C LYS A 316 -10.32 -11.60 19.35
N GLU A 317 -9.36 -10.73 19.10
CA GLU A 317 -8.18 -10.53 19.96
C GLU A 317 -8.51 -9.76 21.25
N ASN A 318 -9.79 -9.48 21.52
CA ASN A 318 -10.28 -8.78 22.71
C ASN A 318 -9.71 -7.37 22.87
N VAL A 319 -9.53 -6.63 21.78
CA VAL A 319 -9.17 -5.21 21.87
C VAL A 319 -10.30 -4.45 22.60
N PRO A 320 -10.00 -3.74 23.70
CA PRO A 320 -11.05 -3.12 24.51
C PRO A 320 -11.81 -2.03 23.77
N PHE A 321 -13.13 -2.05 23.89
CA PHE A 321 -13.97 -0.91 23.53
C PHE A 321 -13.85 0.19 24.58
N ARG A 322 -13.94 1.45 24.12
CA ARG A 322 -13.94 2.65 24.97
C ARG A 322 -15.36 3.21 25.06
N ILE A 323 -15.62 3.99 26.11
CA ILE A 323 -16.89 4.71 26.28
C ILE A 323 -17.17 5.60 25.06
N SER A 324 -16.13 6.23 24.51
CA SER A 324 -16.23 7.04 23.28
C SER A 324 -16.73 6.26 22.07
N HIS A 325 -16.72 4.93 22.06
CA HIS A 325 -17.26 4.11 20.97
C HIS A 325 -18.79 4.00 21.02
N LEU A 326 -19.41 4.20 22.19
CA LEU A 326 -20.85 4.03 22.36
C LEU A 326 -21.65 4.96 21.43
N GLN A 327 -21.24 6.22 21.30
CA GLN A 327 -21.90 7.18 20.41
C GLN A 327 -21.85 6.78 18.92
N TYR A 328 -20.87 5.95 18.53
CA TYR A 328 -20.78 5.42 17.17
C TYR A 328 -21.63 4.15 17.04
N LEU A 329 -21.51 3.24 18.01
CA LEU A 329 -22.23 1.96 18.02
C LEU A 329 -23.75 2.15 18.01
N THR A 330 -24.28 3.15 18.72
CA THR A 330 -25.72 3.44 18.77
C THR A 330 -26.31 3.88 17.43
N ARG A 331 -25.48 4.35 16.49
CA ARG A 331 -25.93 4.75 15.14
C ARG A 331 -25.91 3.59 14.14
N SER A 332 -25.12 2.55 14.43
CA SER A 332 -25.04 1.36 13.57
C SER A 332 -26.34 0.55 13.63
N ARG A 333 -26.70 -0.09 12.52
CA ARG A 333 -27.77 -1.12 12.48
C ARG A 333 -27.21 -2.51 12.16
N ALA A 334 -25.95 -2.58 11.76
CA ALA A 334 -25.33 -3.83 11.41
C ALA A 334 -25.00 -4.67 12.65
N ILE A 335 -25.65 -5.84 12.74
CA ILE A 335 -25.47 -6.78 13.84
C ILE A 335 -24.00 -7.21 13.97
N ASP A 336 -23.26 -7.37 12.86
CA ASP A 336 -21.85 -7.75 12.91
C ASP A 336 -20.94 -6.67 13.51
N ILE A 337 -21.39 -5.40 13.55
CA ILE A 337 -20.71 -4.31 14.28
C ILE A 337 -21.08 -4.35 15.75
N ILE A 338 -22.37 -4.42 16.06
CA ILE A 338 -22.88 -4.21 17.42
C ILE A 338 -22.61 -5.43 18.31
N ARG A 339 -22.73 -6.63 17.75
CA ARG A 339 -22.68 -7.89 18.49
C ARG A 339 -21.38 -8.09 19.29
N PRO A 340 -20.17 -7.85 18.73
CA PRO A 340 -18.93 -7.98 19.51
C PRO A 340 -18.89 -7.13 20.79
N PHE A 341 -19.51 -5.95 20.81
CA PHE A 341 -19.58 -5.14 22.02
C PHE A 341 -20.37 -5.85 23.14
N PHE A 342 -21.53 -6.43 22.81
CA PHE A 342 -22.37 -7.12 23.79
C PHE A 342 -21.87 -8.51 24.18
N GLU A 343 -21.26 -9.24 23.24
CA GLU A 343 -20.83 -10.63 23.49
C GLU A 343 -19.43 -10.71 24.10
N ILE A 344 -18.58 -9.71 23.88
CA ILE A 344 -17.18 -9.73 24.30
C ILE A 344 -16.88 -8.59 25.28
N ALA A 345 -17.11 -7.35 24.85
CA ALA A 345 -16.67 -6.19 25.61
C ALA A 345 -17.44 -6.00 26.93
N LEU A 346 -18.77 -6.06 26.88
CA LEU A 346 -19.62 -5.82 28.03
C LEU A 346 -19.45 -6.89 29.12
N PRO A 347 -19.38 -8.19 28.82
CA PRO A 347 -19.03 -9.21 29.81
C PRO A 347 -17.65 -9.01 30.44
N ASN A 348 -16.65 -8.58 29.67
CA ASN A 348 -15.32 -8.23 30.18
C ASN A 348 -15.36 -7.07 31.18
N ILE A 349 -16.07 -5.99 30.85
CA ILE A 349 -16.14 -4.77 31.69
C ILE A 349 -16.80 -5.05 33.03
N PHE A 350 -17.92 -5.79 33.01
CA PHE A 350 -18.71 -6.05 34.21
C PHE A 350 -18.33 -7.35 34.93
N HIS A 351 -17.22 -7.98 34.52
CA HIS A 351 -16.79 -9.29 35.03
C HIS A 351 -17.92 -10.34 35.06
N LEU A 352 -18.77 -10.34 34.02
CA LEU A 352 -19.97 -11.19 33.97
C LEU A 352 -19.66 -12.65 33.61
N TYR A 353 -18.39 -13.01 33.45
CA TYR A 353 -18.01 -14.41 33.36
C TYR A 353 -18.35 -15.08 34.68
N LYS A 354 -19.27 -16.04 34.63
CA LYS A 354 -19.61 -16.86 35.78
C LYS A 354 -18.32 -17.44 36.38
N ASN A 355 -18.16 -17.25 37.68
CA ASN A 355 -17.32 -18.09 38.53
C ASN A 355 -17.89 -19.52 38.54
N ASP A 356 -17.85 -20.22 37.40
CA ASP A 356 -18.10 -21.65 37.37
C ASP A 356 -16.73 -22.31 37.35
N GLY A 357 -16.25 -22.68 38.54
CA GLY A 357 -15.14 -23.59 38.68
C GLY A 357 -15.39 -24.84 37.83
N LEU A 358 -14.35 -25.27 37.12
CA LEU A 358 -14.22 -26.49 36.31
C LEU A 358 -14.76 -26.44 34.86
N ASN A 359 -13.79 -26.33 33.95
CA ASN A 359 -13.68 -27.00 32.64
C ASN A 359 -14.71 -26.73 31.53
N GLN A 360 -14.18 -26.05 30.50
CA GLN A 360 -14.44 -26.17 29.05
C GLN A 360 -15.66 -25.47 28.38
N PRO A 361 -15.51 -25.11 27.08
CA PRO A 361 -16.29 -24.07 26.43
C PRO A 361 -17.52 -24.66 25.74
N ASN A 362 -18.72 -24.20 26.13
CA ASN A 362 -19.91 -24.45 25.35
C ASN A 362 -20.25 -23.21 24.51
N ASN A 363 -20.16 -23.37 23.19
CA ASN A 363 -20.46 -22.44 22.11
C ASN A 363 -21.95 -22.01 22.01
N ASP A 364 -22.74 -22.10 23.08
CA ASP A 364 -24.17 -21.83 23.04
C ASP A 364 -24.60 -20.91 24.20
N LEU A 365 -24.12 -19.68 24.19
CA LEU A 365 -24.79 -18.58 24.89
C LEU A 365 -25.59 -17.78 23.86
N LYS A 366 -26.76 -18.30 23.49
CA LYS A 366 -27.79 -17.52 22.80
C LYS A 366 -28.32 -16.45 23.76
N PHE A 367 -27.73 -15.26 23.72
CA PHE A 367 -28.38 -14.08 24.28
C PHE A 367 -29.69 -13.84 23.52
N ASN A 368 -30.81 -13.87 24.24
CA ASN A 368 -32.13 -13.71 23.65
C ASN A 368 -32.41 -12.22 23.40
N TYR A 369 -32.20 -11.77 22.16
CA TYR A 369 -32.34 -10.38 21.72
C TYR A 369 -33.77 -9.78 21.81
N LYS A 370 -34.75 -10.48 22.40
CA LYS A 370 -36.15 -10.02 22.44
C LYS A 370 -36.46 -8.91 23.45
N ASN A 371 -35.54 -8.60 24.37
CA ASN A 371 -35.74 -7.60 25.41
C ASN A 371 -34.67 -6.50 25.38
N ALA A 372 -34.38 -5.93 24.20
CA ALA A 372 -33.63 -4.69 24.11
C ALA A 372 -34.49 -3.54 24.66
N VAL A 373 -34.55 -3.44 25.99
CA VAL A 373 -35.16 -2.34 26.72
C VAL A 373 -34.23 -1.14 26.61
N ASP A 374 -34.79 -0.06 26.06
CA ASP A 374 -34.33 1.33 26.04
C ASP A 374 -32.88 1.58 26.50
N ALA A 375 -31.99 1.82 25.53
CA ALA A 375 -30.57 2.11 25.75
C ALA A 375 -30.32 3.30 26.70
N SER A 376 -31.32 4.18 26.91
CA SER A 376 -31.22 5.35 27.78
C SER A 376 -31.07 5.01 29.26
N GLU A 377 -31.67 3.91 29.74
CA GLU A 377 -31.56 3.49 31.14
C GLU A 377 -30.16 2.92 31.47
N TRP A 378 -29.48 2.37 30.46
CA TRP A 378 -28.14 1.78 30.58
C TRP A 378 -27.01 2.80 30.47
N ILE A 379 -27.20 3.86 29.67
CA ILE A 379 -26.28 5.00 29.58
C ILE A 379 -26.14 5.67 30.95
N LYS A 380 -27.26 5.83 31.67
CA LYS A 380 -27.27 6.43 33.01
C LYS A 380 -26.46 5.63 34.04
N LYS A 381 -26.54 4.29 34.00
CA LYS A 381 -25.76 3.41 34.86
C LYS A 381 -24.25 3.41 34.56
N LEU A 382 -23.85 3.75 33.33
CA LEU A 382 -22.45 3.91 32.95
C LEU A 382 -21.92 5.29 33.34
N GLU A 383 -22.76 6.32 33.33
CA GLU A 383 -22.43 7.67 33.84
C GLU A 383 -22.25 7.68 35.36
N ASP A 384 -23.06 6.91 36.11
CA ASP A 384 -22.95 6.79 37.58
C ASP A 384 -21.65 6.09 38.06
N LEU A 385 -20.94 5.38 37.18
CA LEU A 385 -19.63 4.77 37.49
C LEU A 385 -18.45 5.76 37.45
N ASN A 386 -18.68 7.01 37.02
CA ASN A 386 -17.66 8.08 37.04
C ASN A 386 -17.43 8.71 38.43
N GLU A 387 -18.16 8.30 39.47
CA GLU A 387 -18.03 8.87 40.83
C GLU A 387 -17.21 8.00 41.82
N ILE A 388 -16.36 7.10 41.35
CA ILE A 388 -15.40 6.39 42.22
C ILE A 388 -13.98 6.74 41.76
N PRO A 389 -13.15 7.37 42.63
CA PRO A 389 -11.87 7.98 42.26
C PRO A 389 -10.81 7.00 41.80
#